data_AF-A0A9N9LQW9-F1
#
_entry.id   AF-A0A9N9LQW9-F1
#
_cell.length_a   1.000
_cell.length_b   1.000
_cell.length_c   1.000
_cell.angle_alpha   90.00
_cell.angle_beta   90.00
_cell.angle_gamma   90.00
#
_symmetry.space_group_name_H-M   'P 1'
#
loop_
_entity.id
_entity.type
_entity.pdbx_description
1 polymer ?
#
loop_
_entity_poly.entity_id
_entity_poly.type
_entity_poly.pdbx_seq_one_letter_code
_entity_poly.pdbx_strand_id
1 'polypeptide(L)'
;MTHQIIIFAAFLLALPFCQAGFNPHSSSNVAVYWGQNSYGQATGSPLSQQRLSYYCANSQINIIPLAFLITLRTPSANFANAGDLCTPIAGSSLFYCPQIEEDIKTCQQTYGKTILLSVGGATYTEGGFTSSTQAINAASNIWSIFGPAVSGSSVPRPFGSAVIDGFDFDFEAVAANLVPFANRLRSLMDAAGGKSYYLTAAPQCPYPDAADGELLAGAVYFDAIFVQFYNNYCGISSYVPGAASQFNFNFDTWDNWAKTVSLNRNVKVFLGIPAAVGAGAGYISGSALASVIAYSKTFSSFGGVMIWDASQAYSNAGFLNGVSGYLGLPANPSPGPGTTLTTSTTRRTTTTTTSSPAPTGGVLQWGQCGGMGYTGPTVCQSPYTCVANGVWWSQCE
;
A
#
# COMPACT_ATOMS: atom_id res chain seq x y z
N MET A 1 3.51 39.19 -59.32
CA MET A 1 4.07 38.87 -57.99
C MET A 1 2.97 38.17 -57.21
N THR A 2 3.01 36.84 -57.18
CA THR A 2 2.07 35.99 -56.44
C THR A 2 2.86 35.34 -55.30
N HIS A 3 2.59 35.76 -54.07
CA HIS A 3 3.22 35.20 -52.88
C HIS A 3 2.54 33.89 -52.50
N GLN A 4 3.26 32.77 -52.64
CA GLN A 4 2.91 31.50 -52.04
C GLN A 4 3.24 31.54 -50.55
N ILE A 5 2.22 31.41 -49.71
CA ILE A 5 2.37 31.20 -48.27
C ILE A 5 2.57 29.69 -48.06
N ILE A 6 3.77 29.29 -47.65
CA ILE A 6 4.07 27.92 -47.22
C ILE A 6 3.67 27.81 -45.75
N ILE A 7 2.59 27.05 -45.47
CA ILE A 7 2.19 26.71 -44.11
C ILE A 7 3.01 25.48 -43.68
N PHE A 8 3.97 25.68 -42.79
CA PHE A 8 4.64 24.58 -42.08
C PHE A 8 3.69 24.02 -41.02
N ALA A 9 3.08 22.86 -41.30
CA ALA A 9 2.41 22.07 -40.29
C ALA A 9 3.47 21.37 -39.42
N ALA A 10 3.75 21.93 -38.24
CA ALA A 10 4.56 21.25 -37.23
C ALA A 10 3.73 20.10 -36.64
N PHE A 11 4.00 18.86 -37.07
CA PHE A 11 3.58 17.67 -36.35
C PHE A 11 4.33 17.62 -35.02
N LEU A 12 3.70 18.09 -33.94
CA LEU A 12 4.11 17.68 -32.59
C LEU A 12 3.91 16.17 -32.49
N LEU A 13 5.01 15.42 -32.57
CA LEU A 13 5.07 14.06 -32.05
C LEU A 13 4.72 14.14 -30.57
N ALA A 14 3.45 13.88 -30.24
CA ALA A 14 3.04 13.62 -28.87
C ALA A 14 3.79 12.36 -28.44
N LEU A 15 4.93 12.54 -27.77
CA LEU A 15 5.53 11.47 -26.98
C LEU A 15 4.40 10.92 -26.10
N PRO A 16 4.18 9.60 -26.07
CA PRO A 16 3.23 9.02 -25.16
C PRO A 16 3.72 9.36 -23.75
N PHE A 17 3.15 10.39 -23.14
CA PHE A 17 3.25 10.61 -21.72
C PHE A 17 2.67 9.33 -21.11
N CYS A 18 3.55 8.49 -20.58
CA CYS A 18 3.15 7.34 -19.79
C CYS A 18 2.29 7.90 -18.66
N GLN A 19 0.97 7.79 -18.81
CA GLN A 19 0.03 8.33 -17.83
C GLN A 19 0.25 7.56 -16.53
N ALA A 20 0.57 8.28 -15.46
CA ALA A 20 0.66 7.69 -14.13
C ALA A 20 -0.69 7.04 -13.77
N GLY A 21 -0.64 5.91 -13.07
CA GLY A 21 -1.85 5.19 -12.68
C GLY A 21 -2.70 5.96 -11.68
N PHE A 22 -2.05 6.75 -10.81
CA PHE A 22 -2.72 7.67 -9.92
C PHE A 22 -3.38 8.82 -10.70
N ASN A 23 -4.70 8.92 -10.59
CA ASN A 23 -5.46 10.05 -11.10
C ASN A 23 -5.98 10.91 -9.93
N PRO A 24 -5.40 12.10 -9.68
CA PRO A 24 -5.82 12.98 -8.59
C PRO A 24 -7.23 13.57 -8.78
N HIS A 25 -7.80 13.47 -9.98
CA HIS A 25 -9.17 13.89 -10.28
C HIS A 25 -10.19 12.74 -10.16
N SER A 26 -9.73 11.51 -9.87
CA SER A 26 -10.58 10.35 -9.66
C SER A 26 -10.81 10.09 -8.18
N SER A 27 -11.99 9.55 -7.86
CA SER A 27 -12.35 8.99 -6.56
C SER A 27 -12.37 7.46 -6.57
N SER A 28 -11.91 6.84 -7.65
CA SER A 28 -11.92 5.39 -7.85
C SER A 28 -10.52 4.80 -7.94
N ASN A 29 -9.49 5.48 -7.42
CA ASN A 29 -8.15 4.90 -7.40
C ASN A 29 -8.09 3.72 -6.41
N VAL A 30 -7.29 2.70 -6.74
CA VAL A 30 -6.94 1.62 -5.82
C VAL A 30 -5.42 1.58 -5.64
N ALA A 31 -4.98 1.78 -4.40
CA ALA A 31 -3.60 1.58 -3.99
C ALA A 31 -3.46 0.23 -3.27
N VAL A 32 -2.46 -0.57 -3.60
CA VAL A 32 -2.21 -1.86 -2.95
C VAL A 32 -0.73 -1.99 -2.61
N TYR A 33 -0.41 -2.14 -1.32
CA TYR A 33 0.98 -2.38 -0.90
C TYR A 33 1.50 -3.71 -1.43
N TRP A 34 2.77 -3.74 -1.82
CA TRP A 34 3.47 -4.96 -2.24
C TRP A 34 4.88 -4.96 -1.66
N GLY A 35 5.34 -6.11 -1.19
CA GLY A 35 6.73 -6.31 -0.80
C GLY A 35 6.90 -7.13 0.47
N GLN A 36 5.93 -7.14 1.39
CA GLN A 36 6.09 -7.80 2.69
C GLN A 36 5.51 -9.22 2.79
N ASN A 37 4.81 -9.69 1.74
CA ASN A 37 4.26 -11.05 1.70
C ASN A 37 3.40 -11.38 2.95
N SER A 38 2.50 -10.47 3.35
CA SER A 38 1.70 -10.61 4.58
C SER A 38 1.00 -11.97 4.69
N TYR A 39 0.41 -12.48 3.60
CA TYR A 39 -0.28 -13.77 3.61
C TYR A 39 0.68 -14.95 3.82
N GLY A 40 1.81 -14.97 3.10
CA GLY A 40 2.80 -16.05 3.24
C GLY A 40 3.41 -16.10 4.63
N GLN A 41 3.71 -14.94 5.21
CA GLN A 41 4.21 -14.81 6.59
C GLN A 41 3.17 -15.28 7.62
N ALA A 42 1.90 -14.87 7.46
CA ALA A 42 0.85 -15.19 8.44
C ALA A 42 0.43 -16.68 8.44
N THR A 43 0.55 -17.37 7.31
CA THR A 43 0.01 -18.72 7.14
C THR A 43 1.07 -19.82 7.06
N GLY A 44 2.34 -19.48 6.82
CA GLY A 44 3.37 -20.45 6.45
C GLY A 44 3.09 -21.18 5.13
N SER A 45 2.13 -20.68 4.34
CA SER A 45 1.70 -21.28 3.08
C SER A 45 2.81 -21.17 2.02
N PRO A 46 2.93 -22.16 1.11
CA PRO A 46 3.78 -22.05 -0.08
C PRO A 46 3.28 -20.99 -1.07
N LEU A 47 2.05 -20.47 -0.91
CA LEU A 47 1.54 -19.36 -1.70
C LEU A 47 2.21 -18.05 -1.25
N SER A 48 3.39 -17.81 -1.79
CA SER A 48 4.15 -16.60 -1.57
C SER A 48 3.67 -15.44 -2.46
N GLN A 49 3.94 -14.23 -1.99
CA GLN A 49 3.91 -13.02 -2.80
C GLN A 49 4.61 -13.27 -4.14
N GLN A 50 3.90 -12.96 -5.21
CA GLN A 50 4.41 -13.09 -6.58
C GLN A 50 5.27 -11.89 -6.96
N ARG A 51 5.91 -11.96 -8.13
CA ARG A 51 6.64 -10.83 -8.71
C ARG A 51 5.73 -9.60 -8.88
N LEU A 52 6.30 -8.41 -8.84
CA LEU A 52 5.53 -7.15 -8.88
C LEU A 52 4.67 -7.05 -10.15
N SER A 53 5.18 -7.45 -11.32
CA SER A 53 4.44 -7.36 -12.59
C SER A 53 3.18 -8.24 -12.64
N TYR A 54 3.12 -9.31 -11.84
CA TYR A 54 1.90 -10.13 -11.71
C TYR A 54 0.73 -9.28 -11.21
N TYR A 55 0.97 -8.43 -10.22
CA TYR A 55 -0.04 -7.54 -9.65
C TYR A 55 -0.33 -6.35 -10.57
N CYS A 56 0.69 -5.84 -11.28
CA CYS A 56 0.52 -4.76 -12.24
C CYS A 56 -0.38 -5.13 -13.42
N ALA A 57 -0.45 -6.40 -13.80
CA ALA A 57 -1.36 -6.86 -14.84
C ALA A 57 -2.85 -6.66 -14.48
N ASN A 58 -3.17 -6.47 -13.19
CA ASN A 58 -4.53 -6.22 -12.77
C ASN A 58 -4.93 -4.76 -13.04
N SER A 59 -5.93 -4.59 -13.90
CA SER A 59 -6.45 -3.27 -14.31
C SER A 59 -7.12 -2.51 -13.16
N GLN A 60 -7.51 -3.19 -12.09
CA GLN A 60 -8.15 -2.57 -10.91
C GLN A 60 -7.17 -1.82 -10.03
N ILE A 61 -5.88 -2.14 -10.10
CA ILE A 61 -4.84 -1.53 -9.26
C ILE A 61 -4.26 -0.33 -10.01
N ASN A 62 -4.16 0.83 -9.36
CA ASN A 62 -3.61 2.04 -9.95
C ASN A 62 -2.22 2.37 -9.40
N ILE A 63 -2.05 2.17 -8.10
CA ILE A 63 -0.87 2.61 -7.33
C ILE A 63 -0.34 1.41 -6.56
N ILE A 64 0.98 1.22 -6.58
CA ILE A 64 1.65 0.17 -5.81
C ILE A 64 2.82 0.78 -5.04
N PRO A 65 2.64 1.04 -3.73
CA PRO A 65 3.76 1.31 -2.83
C PRO A 65 4.57 0.03 -2.60
N LEU A 66 5.88 0.12 -2.85
CA LEU A 66 6.86 -0.94 -2.61
C LEU A 66 7.31 -0.89 -1.16
N ALA A 67 6.89 -1.88 -0.37
CA ALA A 67 7.15 -2.00 1.06
C ALA A 67 8.34 -2.93 1.34
N PHE A 68 9.49 -2.46 1.82
CA PHE A 68 9.81 -1.11 2.29
C PHE A 68 11.29 -0.74 2.13
N LEU A 69 11.58 0.56 2.12
CA LEU A 69 12.86 1.13 2.55
C LEU A 69 12.84 1.28 4.08
N ILE A 70 13.54 0.37 4.77
CA ILE A 70 13.45 0.17 6.23
C ILE A 70 14.47 0.98 7.04
N THR A 71 15.50 1.53 6.37
CA THR A 71 16.47 2.47 6.96
C THR A 71 16.79 3.57 5.96
N LEU A 72 17.10 4.76 6.47
CA LEU A 72 17.28 6.00 5.73
C LEU A 72 18.67 6.62 5.88
N ARG A 73 19.28 6.55 7.07
CA ARG A 73 20.65 7.09 7.25
C ARG A 73 21.68 6.24 6.51
N THR A 74 21.51 4.92 6.59
CA THR A 74 22.23 3.94 5.78
C THR A 74 21.17 3.15 5.01
N PRO A 75 20.80 3.57 3.78
CA PRO A 75 19.64 3.04 3.08
C PRO A 75 19.65 1.52 2.94
N SER A 76 18.57 0.86 3.37
CA SER A 76 18.37 -0.58 3.23
C SER A 76 16.91 -0.85 2.94
N ALA A 77 16.62 -1.85 2.11
CA ALA A 77 15.28 -2.22 1.71
C ALA A 77 15.02 -3.71 1.99
N ASN A 78 13.78 -4.04 2.29
CA ASN A 78 13.31 -5.40 2.47
C ASN A 78 12.04 -5.59 1.65
N PHE A 79 12.03 -6.60 0.77
CA PHE A 79 10.87 -6.98 -0.05
C PHE A 79 10.53 -8.47 0.12
N ALA A 80 10.72 -8.99 1.34
CA ALA A 80 10.50 -10.38 1.72
C ALA A 80 11.13 -11.35 0.69
N ASN A 81 10.37 -12.35 0.23
CA ASN A 81 10.84 -13.35 -0.72
C ASN A 81 11.20 -12.79 -2.11
N ALA A 82 10.76 -11.57 -2.47
CA ALA A 82 11.23 -10.94 -3.70
C ALA A 82 12.70 -10.46 -3.58
N GLY A 83 13.18 -10.29 -2.33
CA GLY A 83 14.57 -9.99 -2.02
C GLY A 83 15.53 -11.17 -2.24
N ASP A 84 15.04 -12.41 -2.23
CA ASP A 84 15.87 -13.63 -2.34
C ASP A 84 16.61 -13.73 -3.68
N LEU A 85 16.11 -13.04 -4.71
CA LEU A 85 16.70 -12.98 -6.05
C LEU A 85 17.64 -11.77 -6.24
N CYS A 86 17.83 -10.96 -5.19
CA CYS A 86 18.69 -9.79 -5.24
C CYS A 86 20.13 -10.11 -4.81
N THR A 87 21.10 -9.40 -5.38
CA THR A 87 22.53 -9.59 -5.09
C THR A 87 23.12 -8.35 -4.39
N PRO A 88 24.02 -8.48 -3.41
CA PRO A 88 24.61 -7.33 -2.72
C PRO A 88 25.28 -6.33 -3.69
N ILE A 89 25.10 -5.03 -3.45
CA ILE A 89 25.83 -3.96 -4.16
C ILE A 89 27.04 -3.58 -3.31
N ALA A 90 28.25 -3.80 -3.86
CA ALA A 90 29.50 -3.53 -3.18
C ALA A 90 29.57 -2.10 -2.61
N GLY A 91 29.97 -1.97 -1.35
CA GLY A 91 30.08 -0.68 -0.66
C GLY A 91 28.77 -0.09 -0.15
N SER A 92 27.68 -0.85 -0.14
CA SER A 92 26.37 -0.40 0.38
C SER A 92 25.66 -1.50 1.17
N SER A 93 24.61 -1.12 1.91
CA SER A 93 23.63 -2.03 2.54
C SER A 93 22.51 -2.47 1.59
N LEU A 94 22.56 -2.04 0.32
CA LEU A 94 21.53 -2.30 -0.67
C LEU A 94 21.86 -3.52 -1.53
N PHE A 95 20.81 -4.10 -2.09
CA PHE A 95 20.90 -5.22 -3.03
C PHE A 95 20.37 -4.79 -4.40
N TYR A 96 21.02 -5.25 -5.45
CA TYR A 96 20.55 -5.13 -6.82
C TYR A 96 19.50 -6.21 -7.10
N CYS A 97 18.30 -5.76 -7.47
CA CYS A 97 17.12 -6.60 -7.66
C CYS A 97 16.68 -6.57 -9.14
N PRO A 98 17.25 -7.42 -10.02
CA PRO A 98 16.99 -7.36 -11.45
C PRO A 98 15.51 -7.58 -11.82
N GLN A 99 14.82 -8.47 -11.10
CA GLN A 99 13.40 -8.73 -11.34
C GLN A 99 12.51 -7.54 -10.93
N ILE A 100 12.84 -6.86 -9.83
CA ILE A 100 12.11 -5.66 -9.40
C ILE A 100 12.39 -4.51 -10.38
N GLU A 101 13.63 -4.35 -10.86
CA GLU A 101 13.95 -3.41 -11.93
C GLU A 101 13.09 -3.62 -13.19
N GLU A 102 13.04 -4.87 -13.69
CA GLU A 102 12.23 -5.23 -14.85
C GLU A 102 10.75 -4.94 -14.61
N ASP A 103 10.25 -5.32 -13.43
CA ASP A 103 8.84 -5.18 -13.09
C ASP A 103 8.42 -3.72 -12.95
N ILE A 104 9.21 -2.86 -12.30
CA ILE A 104 8.89 -1.42 -12.19
C ILE A 104 8.68 -0.83 -13.60
N LYS A 105 9.61 -1.12 -14.53
CA LYS A 105 9.51 -0.66 -15.92
C LYS A 105 8.26 -1.22 -16.61
N THR A 106 7.96 -2.51 -16.42
CA THR A 106 6.78 -3.16 -16.98
C THR A 106 5.48 -2.54 -16.45
N CYS A 107 5.38 -2.34 -15.13
CA CYS A 107 4.23 -1.74 -14.48
C CYS A 107 3.94 -0.33 -14.99
N GLN A 108 4.98 0.49 -15.12
CA GLN A 108 4.86 1.85 -15.64
C GLN A 108 4.50 1.81 -17.14
N GLN A 109 5.33 1.18 -17.96
CA GLN A 109 5.27 1.33 -19.43
C GLN A 109 4.15 0.50 -20.08
N THR A 110 3.84 -0.68 -19.54
CA THR A 110 2.84 -1.58 -20.12
C THR A 110 1.48 -1.40 -19.46
N TYR A 111 1.46 -1.25 -18.14
CA TYR A 111 0.22 -1.26 -17.37
C TYR A 111 -0.20 0.11 -16.80
N GLY A 112 0.61 1.16 -17.03
CA GLY A 112 0.31 2.53 -16.60
C GLY A 112 0.15 2.65 -15.09
N LYS A 113 0.92 1.90 -14.29
CA LYS A 113 0.85 1.98 -12.82
C LYS A 113 1.75 3.07 -12.27
N THR A 114 1.32 3.68 -11.16
CA THR A 114 2.20 4.50 -10.32
C THR A 114 2.92 3.61 -9.31
N ILE A 115 4.24 3.62 -9.32
CA ILE A 115 5.08 2.84 -8.40
C ILE A 115 5.79 3.76 -7.41
N LEU A 116 5.44 3.67 -6.13
CA LEU A 116 6.04 4.46 -5.05
C LEU A 116 7.03 3.58 -4.27
N LEU A 117 8.11 4.14 -3.73
CA LEU A 117 8.89 3.46 -2.70
C LEU A 117 8.36 3.87 -1.32
N SER A 118 7.82 2.91 -0.57
CA SER A 118 7.33 3.19 0.78
C SER A 118 8.48 3.14 1.79
N VAL A 119 8.52 4.13 2.66
CA VAL A 119 9.56 4.40 3.64
C VAL A 119 8.98 4.19 5.03
N GLY A 120 9.67 3.40 5.85
CA GLY A 120 9.25 3.11 7.22
C GLY A 120 8.79 1.67 7.38
N GLY A 121 7.49 1.49 7.64
CA GLY A 121 6.83 0.26 8.07
C GLY A 121 7.12 -0.09 9.53
N ALA A 122 6.39 -1.08 10.04
CA ALA A 122 6.47 -1.56 11.42
C ALA A 122 7.88 -1.95 11.94
N THR A 123 8.85 -2.20 11.04
CA THR A 123 10.23 -2.54 11.41
C THR A 123 11.19 -1.36 11.45
N TYR A 124 10.74 -0.15 11.12
CA TYR A 124 11.59 1.05 11.17
C TYR A 124 11.95 1.41 12.61
N THR A 125 13.25 1.58 12.87
CA THR A 125 13.76 1.78 14.24
C THR A 125 14.75 2.93 14.39
N GLU A 126 15.03 3.70 13.32
CA GLU A 126 16.09 4.70 13.36
C GLU A 126 15.75 5.96 14.17
N GLY A 127 14.46 6.19 14.47
CA GLY A 127 13.97 7.36 15.20
C GLY A 127 14.20 8.69 14.47
N GLY A 128 14.49 8.66 13.17
CA GLY A 128 14.73 9.84 12.33
C GLY A 128 16.18 10.31 12.34
N PHE A 129 16.37 11.62 12.32
CA PHE A 129 17.69 12.26 12.13
C PHE A 129 18.05 13.14 13.32
N THR A 130 19.34 13.28 13.60
CA THR A 130 19.84 14.10 14.72
C THR A 130 19.80 15.61 14.42
N SER A 131 19.68 15.99 13.15
CA SER A 131 19.58 17.38 12.70
C SER A 131 18.87 17.50 11.36
N SER A 132 18.33 18.69 11.09
CA SER A 132 17.77 19.05 9.78
C SER A 132 18.78 18.85 8.63
N THR A 133 20.06 19.20 8.83
CA THR A 133 21.11 18.97 7.83
C THR A 133 21.28 17.50 7.50
N GLN A 134 21.30 16.63 8.51
CA GLN A 134 21.39 15.18 8.28
C GLN A 134 20.16 14.67 7.51
N ALA A 135 18.97 15.14 7.86
CA ALA A 135 17.72 14.80 7.18
C ALA A 135 17.75 15.20 5.69
N ILE A 136 18.18 16.44 5.38
CA ILE A 136 18.30 16.95 4.00
C ILE A 136 19.33 16.14 3.20
N ASN A 137 20.45 15.78 3.81
CA ASN A 137 21.48 14.96 3.16
C ASN A 137 20.97 13.54 2.89
N ALA A 138 20.26 12.93 3.85
CA ALA A 138 19.66 11.61 3.68
C ALA A 138 18.61 11.61 2.55
N ALA A 139 17.72 12.61 2.51
CA ALA A 139 16.75 12.80 1.43
C ALA A 139 17.43 12.92 0.05
N SER A 140 18.51 13.71 -0.02
CA SER A 140 19.28 13.87 -1.27
C SER A 140 19.96 12.57 -1.70
N ASN A 141 20.51 11.81 -0.75
CA ASN A 141 21.12 10.51 -1.00
C ASN A 141 20.09 9.50 -1.52
N ILE A 142 18.95 9.35 -0.84
CA ILE A 142 17.86 8.45 -1.25
C ILE A 142 17.33 8.84 -2.63
N TRP A 143 17.15 10.13 -2.90
CA TRP A 143 16.77 10.57 -4.24
C TRP A 143 17.79 10.19 -5.31
N SER A 144 19.10 10.32 -5.03
CA SER A 144 20.14 9.91 -5.99
C SER A 144 20.14 8.40 -6.26
N ILE A 145 19.70 7.60 -5.28
CA ILE A 145 19.64 6.13 -5.38
C ILE A 145 18.43 5.66 -6.19
N PHE A 146 17.25 6.29 -6.03
CA PHE A 146 15.99 5.78 -6.60
C PHE A 146 15.34 6.70 -7.67
N GLY A 147 15.73 7.96 -7.73
CA GLY A 147 15.31 8.94 -8.74
C GLY A 147 16.02 8.75 -10.09
N PRO A 148 15.94 9.74 -11.00
CA PRO A 148 16.64 9.70 -12.29
C PRO A 148 18.15 9.51 -12.13
N ALA A 149 18.72 8.64 -12.98
CA ALA A 149 20.16 8.39 -12.99
C ALA A 149 20.93 9.63 -13.47
N VAL A 150 22.04 9.93 -12.80
CA VAL A 150 23.00 10.97 -13.21
C VAL A 150 24.19 10.30 -13.88
N SER A 151 24.51 10.74 -15.11
CA SER A 151 25.65 10.20 -15.86
C SER A 151 26.96 10.34 -15.08
N GLY A 152 27.75 9.26 -15.02
CA GLY A 152 29.02 9.21 -14.30
C GLY A 152 28.91 9.05 -12.78
N SER A 153 27.70 8.91 -12.23
CA SER A 153 27.49 8.63 -10.81
C SER A 153 27.82 7.18 -10.46
N SER A 154 28.40 6.96 -9.27
CA SER A 154 28.69 5.65 -8.70
C SER A 154 27.72 5.26 -7.57
N VAL A 155 26.61 6.00 -7.39
CA VAL A 155 25.60 5.68 -6.37
C VAL A 155 25.03 4.27 -6.59
N PRO A 156 24.78 3.50 -5.52
CA PRO A 156 24.16 2.19 -5.65
C PRO A 156 22.78 2.32 -6.28
N ARG A 157 22.42 1.38 -7.17
CA ARG A 157 21.15 1.38 -7.91
C ARG A 157 20.41 0.06 -7.70
N PRO A 158 19.60 -0.08 -6.63
CA PRO A 158 18.88 -1.31 -6.30
C PRO A 158 17.96 -1.79 -7.41
N PHE A 159 17.40 -0.84 -8.17
CA PHE A 159 16.53 -1.11 -9.31
C PHE A 159 17.19 -0.78 -10.65
N GLY A 160 18.52 -0.79 -10.71
CA GLY A 160 19.30 -0.51 -11.92
C GLY A 160 18.87 0.78 -12.61
N SER A 161 18.34 0.67 -13.83
CA SER A 161 17.87 1.79 -14.64
C SER A 161 16.43 2.26 -14.33
N ALA A 162 15.65 1.50 -13.56
CA ALA A 162 14.28 1.88 -13.23
C ALA A 162 14.24 3.10 -12.31
N VAL A 163 13.22 3.94 -12.49
CA VAL A 163 13.00 5.17 -11.72
C VAL A 163 11.60 5.10 -11.13
N ILE A 164 11.49 5.13 -9.81
CA ILE A 164 10.19 5.15 -9.12
C ILE A 164 9.39 6.41 -9.46
N ASP A 165 8.09 6.42 -9.20
CA ASP A 165 7.19 7.57 -9.41
C ASP A 165 7.06 8.44 -8.16
N GLY A 166 7.83 8.16 -7.10
CA GLY A 166 7.90 8.96 -5.90
C GLY A 166 7.97 8.11 -4.63
N PHE A 167 7.60 8.70 -3.50
CA PHE A 167 7.73 8.07 -2.19
C PHE A 167 6.41 8.04 -1.44
N ASP A 168 6.28 7.03 -0.60
CA ASP A 168 5.21 6.89 0.37
C ASP A 168 5.83 6.86 1.78
N PHE A 169 5.26 7.59 2.73
CA PHE A 169 5.77 7.69 4.10
C PHE A 169 4.85 6.91 5.02
N ASP A 170 5.29 5.73 5.44
CA ASP A 170 4.55 4.84 6.33
C ASP A 170 5.31 4.74 7.66
N PHE A 171 5.42 5.87 8.38
CA PHE A 171 6.05 5.85 9.69
C PHE A 171 5.04 5.41 10.74
N GLU A 172 5.38 4.35 11.47
CA GLU A 172 4.54 3.81 12.55
C GLU A 172 5.05 4.17 13.96
N ALA A 173 6.10 4.99 14.03
CA ALA A 173 6.67 5.51 15.26
C ALA A 173 7.20 6.94 15.07
N VAL A 174 7.19 7.74 16.15
CA VAL A 174 7.72 9.10 16.15
C VAL A 174 9.19 9.11 15.72
N ALA A 175 9.52 9.97 14.77
CA ALA A 175 10.87 10.14 14.28
C ALA A 175 11.23 11.62 14.13
N ALA A 176 12.43 11.98 14.57
CA ALA A 176 12.88 13.36 14.57
C ALA A 176 13.28 13.84 13.16
N ASN A 177 13.04 15.14 12.90
CA ASN A 177 13.47 15.82 11.67
C ASN A 177 12.92 15.20 10.37
N LEU A 178 11.70 14.63 10.38
CA LEU A 178 11.07 14.13 9.16
C LEU A 178 10.59 15.26 8.24
N VAL A 179 10.15 16.41 8.76
CA VAL A 179 9.73 17.56 7.94
C VAL A 179 10.82 18.05 6.96
N PRO A 180 12.07 18.34 7.39
CA PRO A 180 13.12 18.73 6.45
C PRO A 180 13.51 17.61 5.47
N PHE A 181 13.40 16.33 5.88
CA PHE A 181 13.58 15.19 5.00
C PHE A 181 12.52 15.18 3.87
N ALA A 182 11.24 15.26 4.23
CA ALA A 182 10.11 15.27 3.30
C ALA A 182 10.20 16.43 2.30
N ASN A 183 10.40 17.66 2.81
CA ASN A 183 10.44 18.85 1.96
C ASN A 183 11.64 18.83 1.00
N ARG A 184 12.76 18.22 1.40
CA ARG A 184 13.89 18.02 0.49
C ARG A 184 13.55 17.02 -0.62
N LEU A 185 12.92 15.88 -0.29
CA LEU A 185 12.46 14.93 -1.29
C LEU A 185 11.47 15.56 -2.27
N ARG A 186 10.46 16.29 -1.77
CA ARG A 186 9.48 17.00 -2.59
C ARG A 186 10.15 17.98 -3.56
N SER A 187 11.07 18.81 -3.06
CA SER A 187 11.83 19.76 -3.88
C SER A 187 12.65 19.08 -4.98
N LEU A 188 13.28 17.95 -4.69
CA LEU A 188 14.06 17.19 -5.68
C LEU A 188 13.17 16.55 -6.73
N MET A 189 12.01 16.01 -6.33
CA MET A 189 11.00 15.46 -7.22
C MET A 189 10.42 16.52 -8.18
N ASP A 190 10.13 17.72 -7.67
CA ASP A 190 9.61 18.83 -8.48
C ASP A 190 10.63 19.33 -9.52
N ALA A 191 11.91 19.30 -9.17
CA ALA A 191 13.00 19.74 -10.04
C ALA A 191 13.39 18.72 -11.12
N ALA A 192 12.98 17.45 -10.98
CA ALA A 192 13.49 16.35 -11.81
C ALA A 192 13.00 16.38 -13.26
N GLY A 193 11.79 16.89 -13.49
CA GLY A 193 11.14 16.87 -14.81
C GLY A 193 10.92 15.47 -15.38
N GLY A 194 10.52 15.39 -16.65
CA GLY A 194 10.33 14.13 -17.39
C GLY A 194 9.04 13.38 -17.09
N LYS A 195 8.61 13.30 -15.82
CA LYS A 195 7.32 12.75 -15.39
C LYS A 195 6.82 13.41 -14.10
N SER A 196 5.56 13.15 -13.75
CA SER A 196 5.03 13.52 -12.44
C SER A 196 5.58 12.59 -11.36
N TYR A 197 5.94 13.17 -10.22
CA TYR A 197 6.39 12.46 -9.04
C TYR A 197 5.48 12.76 -7.86
N TYR A 198 5.15 11.74 -7.08
CA TYR A 198 4.15 11.80 -6.01
C TYR A 198 4.77 11.57 -4.63
N LEU A 199 4.31 12.34 -3.66
CA LEU A 199 4.61 12.11 -2.25
C LEU A 199 3.31 11.75 -1.53
N THR A 200 3.28 10.58 -0.91
CA THR A 200 2.16 10.13 -0.08
C THR A 200 2.60 9.86 1.36
N ALA A 201 1.64 9.75 2.27
CA ALA A 201 1.85 9.30 3.64
C ALA A 201 0.75 8.33 4.05
N ALA A 202 1.00 7.45 5.02
CA ALA A 202 0.09 6.42 5.49
C ALA A 202 -0.17 6.52 7.00
N PRO A 203 -0.74 7.64 7.48
CA PRO A 203 -1.06 7.78 8.90
C PRO A 203 -2.10 6.74 9.33
N GLN A 204 -2.14 6.42 10.62
CA GLN A 204 -3.26 5.67 11.20
C GLN A 204 -4.50 6.56 11.33
N CYS A 205 -5.69 5.97 11.53
CA CYS A 205 -6.91 6.75 11.66
C CYS A 205 -7.02 7.70 12.87
N PRO A 206 -6.36 7.47 14.04
CA PRO A 206 -6.39 8.42 15.14
C PRO A 206 -5.84 9.78 14.69
N TYR A 207 -6.55 10.86 15.01
CA TYR A 207 -6.16 12.20 14.62
C TYR A 207 -5.94 13.11 15.85
N PRO A 208 -4.82 13.85 15.94
CA PRO A 208 -3.68 13.82 15.02
C PRO A 208 -2.93 12.47 15.09
N ASP A 209 -2.37 12.04 13.96
CA ASP A 209 -1.52 10.85 13.93
C ASP A 209 -0.23 11.11 14.72
N ALA A 210 0.23 10.13 15.49
CA ALA A 210 1.39 10.30 16.37
C ALA A 210 2.72 10.31 15.61
N ALA A 211 2.88 9.50 14.57
CA ALA A 211 4.13 9.33 13.85
C ALA A 211 4.29 10.36 12.72
N ASP A 212 3.22 10.59 11.96
CA ASP A 212 3.17 11.51 10.82
C ASP A 212 2.65 12.90 11.20
N GLY A 213 2.26 13.13 12.45
CA GLY A 213 1.59 14.36 12.89
C GLY A 213 2.31 15.66 12.49
N GLU A 214 3.63 15.73 12.67
CA GLU A 214 4.41 16.91 12.27
C GLU A 214 4.43 17.13 10.75
N LEU A 215 4.44 16.05 9.97
CA LEU A 215 4.39 16.12 8.50
C LEU A 215 3.03 16.63 8.03
N LEU A 216 1.97 16.15 8.67
CA LEU A 216 0.58 16.43 8.32
C LEU A 216 0.07 17.76 8.88
N ALA A 217 0.78 18.42 9.79
CA ALA A 217 0.43 19.72 10.36
C ALA A 217 0.60 20.92 9.38
N GLY A 218 0.43 20.70 8.08
CA GLY A 218 0.60 21.72 7.03
C GLY A 218 2.06 22.01 6.67
N ALA A 219 3.00 21.17 7.12
CA ALA A 219 4.43 21.38 6.93
C ALA A 219 4.98 20.79 5.61
N VAL A 220 4.27 19.81 5.02
CA VAL A 220 4.71 19.04 3.85
C VAL A 220 3.60 18.96 2.80
N TYR A 221 3.98 19.09 1.52
CA TYR A 221 3.05 18.94 0.40
C TYR A 221 2.90 17.46 0.03
N PHE A 222 1.76 16.87 0.36
CA PHE A 222 1.38 15.51 -0.04
C PHE A 222 0.37 15.54 -1.19
N ASP A 223 0.53 14.61 -2.13
CA ASP A 223 -0.39 14.39 -3.24
C ASP A 223 -1.61 13.57 -2.80
N ALA A 224 -1.38 12.59 -1.93
CA ALA A 224 -2.41 11.78 -1.29
C ALA A 224 -1.97 11.30 0.09
N ILE A 225 -2.92 10.90 0.92
CA ILE A 225 -2.67 10.14 2.16
C ILE A 225 -3.48 8.86 2.17
N PHE A 226 -2.88 7.79 2.68
CA PHE A 226 -3.40 6.44 2.77
C PHE A 226 -3.76 6.11 4.22
N VAL A 227 -4.79 6.78 4.74
CA VAL A 227 -5.17 6.66 6.16
C VAL A 227 -5.56 5.23 6.49
N GLN A 228 -4.88 4.61 7.44
CA GLN A 228 -5.09 3.23 7.86
C GLN A 228 -6.32 3.16 8.79
N PHE A 229 -7.50 2.91 8.22
CA PHE A 229 -8.76 2.75 8.97
C PHE A 229 -8.93 1.31 9.49
N TYR A 230 -7.91 0.79 10.17
CA TYR A 230 -7.88 -0.52 10.79
C TYR A 230 -6.90 -0.54 11.98
N ASN A 231 -6.89 -1.64 12.74
CA ASN A 231 -6.13 -1.78 14.00
C ASN A 231 -6.41 -0.72 15.09
N ASN A 232 -7.46 0.10 14.92
CA ASN A 232 -7.76 1.24 15.76
C ASN A 232 -9.27 1.43 15.93
N TYR A 233 -9.68 2.14 17.00
CA TYR A 233 -11.09 2.38 17.34
C TYR A 233 -11.87 3.08 16.22
N CYS A 234 -11.20 3.93 15.44
CA CYS A 234 -11.75 4.69 14.33
C CYS A 234 -11.78 3.95 12.98
N GLY A 235 -11.44 2.65 12.97
CA GLY A 235 -11.39 1.84 11.75
C GLY A 235 -12.75 1.57 11.12
N ILE A 236 -12.74 0.99 9.92
CA ILE A 236 -13.94 0.73 9.11
C ILE A 236 -14.98 -0.16 9.82
N SER A 237 -14.55 -1.04 10.71
CA SER A 237 -15.45 -1.90 11.50
C SER A 237 -16.27 -1.14 12.54
N SER A 238 -15.92 0.13 12.81
CA SER A 238 -16.65 1.01 13.73
C SER A 238 -17.71 1.88 13.05
N TYR A 239 -17.80 1.83 11.71
CA TYR A 239 -18.81 2.55 10.95
C TYR A 239 -20.22 2.02 11.26
N VAL A 240 -21.16 2.95 11.46
CA VAL A 240 -22.57 2.66 11.75
C VAL A 240 -23.42 3.08 10.55
N PRO A 241 -23.90 2.13 9.72
CA PRO A 241 -24.73 2.44 8.56
C PRO A 241 -26.01 3.21 8.93
N GLY A 242 -26.30 4.27 8.17
CA GLY A 242 -27.51 5.08 8.34
C GLY A 242 -27.49 6.07 9.51
N ALA A 243 -26.45 6.08 10.35
CA ALA A 243 -26.31 7.10 11.38
C ALA A 243 -26.02 8.48 10.75
N ALA A 244 -26.67 9.53 11.27
CA ALA A 244 -26.50 10.91 10.79
C ALA A 244 -25.08 11.44 11.02
N SER A 245 -24.42 10.95 12.06
CA SER A 245 -23.02 11.25 12.40
C SER A 245 -22.33 9.96 12.86
N GLN A 246 -21.04 9.85 12.57
CA GLN A 246 -20.21 8.73 13.00
C GLN A 246 -19.47 9.13 14.29
N PHE A 247 -19.52 8.29 15.33
CA PHE A 247 -18.83 8.57 16.60
C PHE A 247 -17.36 8.15 16.58
N ASN A 248 -17.09 6.97 16.02
CA ASN A 248 -15.73 6.39 15.98
C ASN A 248 -15.10 6.52 14.59
N PHE A 249 -15.78 6.04 13.55
CA PHE A 249 -15.27 6.13 12.18
C PHE A 249 -15.15 7.59 11.74
N ASN A 250 -13.94 8.07 11.50
CA ASN A 250 -13.62 9.51 11.46
C ASN A 250 -13.10 10.00 10.10
N PHE A 251 -13.60 9.46 8.97
CA PHE A 251 -13.20 9.95 7.64
C PHE A 251 -13.50 11.44 7.44
N ASP A 252 -14.56 11.95 8.06
CA ASP A 252 -14.91 13.37 8.08
C ASP A 252 -13.83 14.25 8.71
N THR A 253 -13.15 13.76 9.74
CA THR A 253 -12.00 14.43 10.38
C THR A 253 -10.84 14.58 9.39
N TRP A 254 -10.54 13.52 8.65
CA TRP A 254 -9.50 13.52 7.62
C TRP A 254 -9.87 14.37 6.40
N ASP A 255 -11.16 14.42 6.01
CA ASP A 255 -11.65 15.36 5.00
C ASP A 255 -11.52 16.82 5.47
N ASN A 256 -11.82 17.11 6.74
CA ASN A 256 -11.59 18.44 7.31
C ASN A 256 -10.10 18.81 7.32
N TRP A 257 -9.21 17.88 7.69
CA TRP A 257 -7.76 18.07 7.59
C TRP A 257 -7.35 18.42 6.15
N ALA A 258 -7.82 17.67 5.16
CA ALA A 258 -7.49 17.89 3.76
C ALA A 258 -7.87 19.31 3.29
N LYS A 259 -9.01 19.83 3.78
CA LYS A 259 -9.53 21.15 3.41
C LYS A 259 -8.89 22.31 4.18
N THR A 260 -8.54 22.09 5.44
CA THR A 260 -8.22 23.19 6.37
C THR A 260 -6.75 23.23 6.81
N VAL A 261 -6.08 22.07 6.87
CA VAL A 261 -4.70 21.95 7.37
C VAL A 261 -3.70 21.59 6.27
N SER A 262 -4.03 20.66 5.37
CA SER A 262 -3.11 20.20 4.33
C SER A 262 -2.53 21.35 3.50
N LEU A 263 -1.22 21.30 3.24
CA LEU A 263 -0.53 22.25 2.38
C LEU A 263 -1.03 22.15 0.92
N ASN A 264 -1.42 20.94 0.50
CA ASN A 264 -2.10 20.71 -0.77
C ASN A 264 -3.62 20.70 -0.55
N ARG A 265 -4.32 21.76 -0.98
CA ARG A 265 -5.79 21.86 -0.89
C ARG A 265 -6.56 20.89 -1.79
N ASN A 266 -5.87 20.21 -2.69
CA ASN A 266 -6.41 19.17 -3.56
C ASN A 266 -5.94 17.76 -3.16
N VAL A 267 -5.33 17.61 -1.98
CA VAL A 267 -4.86 16.31 -1.48
C VAL A 267 -5.99 15.29 -1.48
N LYS A 268 -5.65 14.05 -1.83
CA LYS A 268 -6.59 12.93 -1.82
C LYS A 268 -6.46 12.14 -0.53
N VAL A 269 -7.57 11.82 0.11
CA VAL A 269 -7.64 10.92 1.27
C VAL A 269 -8.15 9.57 0.79
N PHE A 270 -7.38 8.51 1.00
CA PHE A 270 -7.76 7.14 0.68
C PHE A 270 -8.27 6.45 1.94
N LEU A 271 -9.30 5.62 1.76
CA LEU A 271 -9.78 4.70 2.79
C LEU A 271 -8.86 3.47 2.83
N GLY A 272 -7.89 3.45 3.75
CA GLY A 272 -7.02 2.30 3.97
C GLY A 272 -7.73 1.16 4.69
N ILE A 273 -7.73 -0.04 4.10
CA ILE A 273 -8.44 -1.21 4.60
C ILE A 273 -7.56 -2.47 4.58
N PRO A 274 -7.77 -3.42 5.50
CA PRO A 274 -7.11 -4.73 5.45
C PRO A 274 -7.79 -5.58 4.37
N ALA A 275 -6.98 -6.30 3.60
CA ALA A 275 -7.47 -7.17 2.52
C ALA A 275 -8.17 -8.45 3.00
N ALA A 276 -7.84 -8.92 4.19
CA ALA A 276 -8.33 -10.16 4.78
C ALA A 276 -8.19 -10.12 6.30
N VAL A 277 -8.76 -11.11 7.00
CA VAL A 277 -8.59 -11.26 8.47
C VAL A 277 -7.11 -11.34 8.87
N GLY A 278 -6.26 -11.95 8.04
CA GLY A 278 -4.82 -12.05 8.30
C GLY A 278 -4.04 -10.74 8.09
N ALA A 279 -4.66 -9.68 7.59
CA ALA A 279 -4.01 -8.41 7.28
C ALA A 279 -4.14 -7.37 8.42
N GLY A 280 -4.66 -7.77 9.57
CA GLY A 280 -4.91 -6.90 10.72
C GLY A 280 -6.36 -6.95 11.20
N ALA A 281 -6.62 -6.35 12.36
CA ALA A 281 -7.96 -6.24 12.93
C ALA A 281 -8.80 -5.22 12.16
N GLY A 282 -10.13 -5.43 12.12
CA GLY A 282 -11.07 -4.50 11.48
C GLY A 282 -11.48 -4.88 10.05
N TYR A 283 -11.07 -6.06 9.55
CA TYR A 283 -11.55 -6.58 8.28
C TYR A 283 -13.08 -6.75 8.26
N ILE A 284 -13.71 -6.11 7.28
CA ILE A 284 -15.12 -6.28 6.93
C ILE A 284 -15.24 -6.44 5.41
N SER A 285 -16.34 -7.04 4.94
CA SER A 285 -16.58 -7.29 3.50
C SER A 285 -18.07 -7.16 3.15
N GLY A 286 -18.41 -7.41 1.89
CA GLY A 286 -19.80 -7.39 1.43
C GLY A 286 -20.48 -6.04 1.62
N SER A 287 -21.75 -6.06 2.04
CA SER A 287 -22.59 -4.87 2.22
C SER A 287 -22.06 -3.91 3.30
N ALA A 288 -21.38 -4.42 4.33
CA ALA A 288 -20.75 -3.59 5.35
C ALA A 288 -19.67 -2.69 4.73
N LEU A 289 -18.71 -3.30 4.01
CA LEU A 289 -17.66 -2.55 3.32
C LEU A 289 -18.23 -1.62 2.24
N ALA A 290 -19.23 -2.07 1.49
CA ALA A 290 -19.91 -1.25 0.49
C ALA A 290 -20.49 0.03 1.10
N SER A 291 -21.08 -0.07 2.30
CA SER A 291 -21.69 1.07 3.00
C SER A 291 -20.64 2.08 3.45
N VAL A 292 -19.50 1.63 3.99
CA VAL A 292 -18.40 2.52 4.39
C VAL A 292 -17.84 3.27 3.17
N ILE A 293 -17.57 2.56 2.08
CA ILE A 293 -17.06 3.17 0.84
C ILE A 293 -18.08 4.17 0.27
N ALA A 294 -19.38 3.83 0.26
CA ALA A 294 -20.42 4.74 -0.20
C ALA A 294 -20.48 6.03 0.63
N TYR A 295 -20.35 5.94 1.95
CA TYR A 295 -20.26 7.10 2.83
C TYR A 295 -18.99 7.92 2.58
N SER A 296 -17.82 7.29 2.50
CA SER A 296 -16.55 7.98 2.23
C SER A 296 -16.56 8.72 0.88
N LYS A 297 -17.24 8.18 -0.15
CA LYS A 297 -17.40 8.84 -1.47
C LYS A 297 -18.17 10.16 -1.41
N THR A 298 -18.88 10.46 -0.33
CA THR A 298 -19.60 11.74 -0.17
C THR A 298 -18.66 12.91 0.12
N PHE A 299 -17.42 12.64 0.54
CA PHE A 299 -16.41 13.65 0.85
C PHE A 299 -15.58 14.01 -0.39
N SER A 300 -15.38 15.30 -0.64
CA SER A 300 -14.67 15.79 -1.83
C SER A 300 -13.18 15.43 -1.86
N SER A 301 -12.59 15.17 -0.68
CA SER A 301 -11.19 14.72 -0.56
C SER A 301 -11.02 13.23 -0.90
N PHE A 302 -12.10 12.44 -0.99
CA PHE A 302 -12.00 11.00 -1.22
C PHE A 302 -11.29 10.67 -2.54
N GLY A 303 -10.17 9.96 -2.45
CA GLY A 303 -9.32 9.57 -3.58
C GLY A 303 -9.51 8.14 -4.05
N GLY A 304 -10.07 7.29 -3.19
CA GLY A 304 -10.20 5.85 -3.44
C GLY A 304 -9.88 5.01 -2.22
N VAL A 305 -9.43 3.77 -2.45
CA VAL A 305 -9.17 2.77 -1.40
C VAL A 305 -7.69 2.38 -1.43
N MET A 306 -7.07 2.33 -0.25
CA MET A 306 -5.75 1.73 -0.06
C MET A 306 -5.93 0.35 0.59
N ILE A 307 -5.13 -0.64 0.20
CA ILE A 307 -5.25 -2.03 0.64
C ILE A 307 -3.90 -2.54 1.15
N TRP A 308 -3.91 -3.04 2.39
CA TRP A 308 -2.82 -3.83 2.97
C TRP A 308 -3.15 -5.33 2.91
N ASP A 309 -2.44 -6.21 2.21
CA ASP A 309 -1.48 -5.98 1.11
C ASP A 309 -1.86 -6.84 -0.11
N ALA A 310 -1.06 -6.81 -1.19
CA ALA A 310 -1.33 -7.56 -2.41
C ALA A 310 -1.42 -9.08 -2.22
N SER A 311 -0.61 -9.67 -1.34
CA SER A 311 -0.62 -11.11 -1.08
C SER A 311 -1.92 -11.55 -0.39
N GLN A 312 -2.41 -10.74 0.56
CA GLN A 312 -3.69 -10.95 1.24
C GLN A 312 -4.88 -10.70 0.30
N ALA A 313 -4.81 -9.65 -0.52
CA ALA A 313 -5.88 -9.31 -1.46
C ALA A 313 -6.12 -10.40 -2.51
N TYR A 314 -5.05 -11.09 -2.93
CA TYR A 314 -5.13 -12.16 -3.92
C TYR A 314 -5.44 -13.53 -3.30
N SER A 315 -5.17 -13.75 -2.02
CA SER A 315 -5.64 -14.95 -1.32
C SER A 315 -7.15 -14.88 -1.00
N ASN A 316 -7.70 -13.67 -0.85
CA ASN A 316 -9.11 -13.42 -0.63
C ASN A 316 -9.90 -13.28 -1.95
N ALA A 317 -10.31 -14.42 -2.52
CA ALA A 317 -10.97 -14.48 -3.82
C ALA A 317 -12.20 -13.53 -3.91
N GLY A 318 -12.21 -12.68 -4.94
CA GLY A 318 -13.30 -11.74 -5.20
C GLY A 318 -13.24 -10.42 -4.42
N PHE A 319 -12.31 -10.27 -3.46
CA PHE A 319 -12.18 -9.05 -2.65
C PHE A 319 -11.94 -7.80 -3.51
N LEU A 320 -10.93 -7.82 -4.39
CA LEU A 320 -10.62 -6.71 -5.29
C LEU A 320 -11.76 -6.37 -6.26
N ASN A 321 -12.50 -7.40 -6.71
CA ASN A 321 -13.71 -7.20 -7.52
C ASN A 321 -14.81 -6.49 -6.74
N GLY A 322 -15.01 -6.85 -5.47
CA GLY A 322 -15.94 -6.17 -4.57
C GLY A 322 -15.57 -4.70 -4.40
N VAL A 323 -14.33 -4.42 -4.00
CA VAL A 323 -13.82 -3.04 -3.82
C VAL A 323 -14.00 -2.22 -5.10
N SER A 324 -13.59 -2.76 -6.24
CA SER A 324 -13.74 -2.09 -7.54
C SER A 324 -15.20 -1.81 -7.87
N GLY A 325 -16.09 -2.78 -7.64
CA GLY A 325 -17.54 -2.60 -7.83
C GLY A 325 -18.12 -1.48 -6.96
N TYR A 326 -17.70 -1.38 -5.69
CA TYR A 326 -18.15 -0.31 -4.78
C TYR A 326 -17.61 1.08 -5.19
N LEU A 327 -16.45 1.11 -5.83
CA LEU A 327 -15.88 2.31 -6.45
C LEU A 327 -16.51 2.66 -7.80
N GLY A 328 -17.39 1.82 -8.35
CA GLY A 328 -18.03 2.02 -9.66
C GLY A 328 -17.15 1.63 -10.85
N LEU A 329 -16.11 0.83 -10.63
CA LEU A 329 -15.23 0.30 -11.67
C LEU A 329 -15.73 -1.05 -12.19
N PRO A 330 -15.45 -1.41 -13.46
CA PRO A 330 -15.78 -2.71 -14.00
C PRO A 330 -15.03 -3.82 -13.23
N ALA A 331 -15.65 -4.99 -13.12
CA ALA A 331 -14.97 -6.18 -12.65
C ALA A 331 -13.86 -6.57 -13.63
N ASN A 332 -12.68 -6.92 -13.13
CA ASN A 332 -11.62 -7.46 -13.96
C ASN A 332 -11.90 -8.95 -14.19
N PRO A 333 -11.96 -9.47 -15.43
CA PRO A 333 -11.92 -10.90 -15.63
C PRO A 333 -10.67 -11.44 -14.95
N SER A 334 -10.87 -12.30 -13.94
CA SER A 334 -9.79 -12.87 -13.14
C SER A 334 -8.70 -13.44 -14.05
N PRO A 335 -7.40 -13.23 -13.75
CA PRO A 335 -6.36 -14.05 -14.35
C PRO A 335 -6.62 -15.48 -13.85
N GLY A 336 -7.31 -16.28 -14.66
CA GLY A 336 -7.46 -17.69 -14.40
C GLY A 336 -6.08 -18.32 -14.22
N PRO A 337 -5.95 -19.41 -13.44
CA PRO A 337 -4.71 -20.15 -13.38
C PRO A 337 -4.29 -20.49 -14.82
N GLY A 338 -3.06 -20.11 -15.18
CA GLY A 338 -2.48 -20.39 -16.48
C GLY A 338 -2.70 -21.85 -16.86
N THR A 339 -3.05 -22.06 -18.12
CA THR A 339 -3.37 -23.35 -18.71
C THR A 339 -2.14 -24.26 -18.64
N THR A 340 -2.04 -25.08 -17.60
CA THR A 340 -1.08 -26.18 -17.58
C THR A 340 -1.62 -27.26 -18.51
N LEU A 341 -1.03 -27.35 -19.70
CA LEU A 341 -1.13 -28.53 -20.55
C LEU A 341 -0.54 -29.72 -19.80
N THR A 342 -1.40 -30.62 -19.29
CA THR A 342 -0.94 -31.92 -18.80
C THR A 342 -1.85 -33.05 -19.26
N THR A 343 -1.20 -34.00 -19.89
CA THR A 343 -1.64 -35.15 -20.66
C THR A 343 -2.61 -36.06 -19.89
N SER A 344 -3.69 -36.46 -20.57
CA SER A 344 -4.66 -37.47 -20.11
C SER A 344 -3.98 -38.81 -19.85
N THR A 345 -4.07 -39.31 -18.62
CA THR A 345 -3.95 -40.74 -18.33
C THR A 345 -5.07 -41.15 -17.40
N THR A 346 -5.94 -42.03 -17.91
CA THR A 346 -7.15 -42.51 -17.26
C THR A 346 -6.81 -43.56 -16.20
N ARG A 347 -7.19 -43.36 -14.93
CA ARG A 347 -7.38 -44.50 -14.01
C ARG A 347 -8.45 -44.25 -12.94
N ARG A 348 -9.52 -45.03 -13.12
CA ARG A 348 -10.52 -45.62 -12.22
C ARG A 348 -10.61 -45.12 -10.76
N THR A 349 -11.81 -44.64 -10.45
CA THR A 349 -12.35 -44.22 -9.16
C THR A 349 -12.44 -45.38 -8.15
N THR A 350 -12.01 -45.11 -6.92
CA THR A 350 -12.43 -45.87 -5.73
C THR A 350 -12.74 -44.87 -4.62
N THR A 351 -13.96 -44.93 -4.12
CA THR A 351 -14.52 -44.07 -3.07
C THR A 351 -14.03 -44.53 -1.70
N THR A 352 -13.40 -43.64 -0.94
CA THR A 352 -13.18 -43.83 0.51
C THR A 352 -13.45 -42.51 1.23
N THR A 353 -14.44 -42.56 2.11
CA THR A 353 -14.79 -41.54 3.10
C THR A 353 -13.74 -41.51 4.21
N THR A 354 -13.09 -40.37 4.42
CA THR A 354 -12.24 -40.12 5.60
C THR A 354 -12.62 -38.79 6.24
N SER A 355 -13.03 -38.88 7.50
CA SER A 355 -13.28 -37.79 8.45
C SER A 355 -11.99 -37.01 8.72
N SER A 356 -12.06 -35.68 8.56
CA SER A 356 -10.97 -34.75 8.88
C SER A 356 -10.78 -34.63 10.41
N PRO A 357 -9.54 -34.62 10.93
CA PRO A 357 -9.29 -34.40 12.35
C PRO A 357 -9.40 -32.92 12.74
N ALA A 358 -9.75 -32.68 14.01
CA ALA A 358 -9.93 -31.36 14.60
C ALA A 358 -8.60 -30.58 14.71
N PRO A 359 -8.61 -29.22 14.64
CA PRO A 359 -7.40 -28.42 14.77
C PRO A 359 -6.97 -28.31 16.24
N THR A 360 -5.75 -28.73 16.55
CA THR A 360 -5.13 -28.74 17.89
C THR A 360 -4.32 -27.47 18.21
N GLY A 361 -4.83 -26.28 17.88
CA GLY A 361 -4.19 -25.01 18.23
C GLY A 361 -5.15 -24.09 18.98
N GLY A 362 -4.82 -23.70 20.20
CA GLY A 362 -5.58 -22.70 20.96
C GLY A 362 -5.56 -21.31 20.29
N VAL A 363 -6.44 -20.42 20.73
CA VAL A 363 -6.57 -19.03 20.25
C VAL A 363 -5.31 -18.23 20.59
N LEU A 364 -4.73 -17.52 19.62
CA LEU A 364 -3.55 -16.65 19.80
C LEU A 364 -3.85 -15.47 20.75
N GLN A 365 -2.82 -14.83 21.30
CA GLN A 365 -2.98 -13.60 22.08
C GLN A 365 -3.81 -12.57 21.29
N TRP A 366 -4.73 -11.90 21.98
CA TRP A 366 -5.71 -10.94 21.46
C TRP A 366 -6.80 -11.53 20.56
N GLY A 367 -6.79 -12.84 20.29
CA GLY A 367 -7.88 -13.51 19.59
C GLY A 367 -9.11 -13.71 20.47
N GLN A 368 -10.30 -13.70 19.86
CA GLN A 368 -11.55 -13.94 20.59
C GLN A 368 -11.59 -15.37 21.13
N CYS A 369 -11.87 -15.51 22.42
CA CYS A 369 -12.01 -16.80 23.10
C CYS A 369 -13.36 -16.94 23.82
N GLY A 370 -14.22 -15.93 23.72
CA GLY A 370 -15.55 -15.93 24.35
C GLY A 370 -16.40 -14.72 24.00
N GLY A 371 -17.59 -14.65 24.59
CA GLY A 371 -18.60 -13.63 24.31
C GLY A 371 -19.94 -14.25 23.88
N MET A 372 -21.05 -13.59 24.19
CA MET A 372 -22.38 -14.07 23.83
C MET A 372 -22.50 -14.19 22.30
N GLY A 373 -22.88 -15.38 21.82
CA GLY A 373 -22.97 -15.69 20.38
C GLY A 373 -21.67 -16.19 19.72
N TYR A 374 -20.55 -16.24 20.45
CA TYR A 374 -19.30 -16.81 19.93
C TYR A 374 -19.34 -18.34 19.91
N THR A 375 -19.04 -18.94 18.75
CA THR A 375 -19.04 -20.41 18.53
C THR A 375 -17.65 -20.96 18.18
N GLY A 376 -16.60 -20.16 18.34
CA GLY A 376 -15.23 -20.54 18.03
C GLY A 376 -14.49 -21.17 19.22
N PRO A 377 -13.18 -21.44 19.07
CA PRO A 377 -12.36 -22.03 20.13
C PRO A 377 -12.28 -21.13 21.36
N THR A 378 -12.39 -21.72 22.56
CA THR A 378 -12.43 -20.99 23.84
C THR A 378 -11.15 -21.11 24.67
N VAL A 379 -10.18 -21.91 24.20
CA VAL A 379 -8.92 -22.16 24.88
C VAL A 379 -7.83 -21.33 24.23
N CYS A 380 -7.20 -20.47 25.02
CA CYS A 380 -6.05 -19.67 24.59
C CYS A 380 -4.78 -20.51 24.49
N GLN A 381 -3.88 -20.14 23.58
CA GLN A 381 -2.53 -20.67 23.57
C GLN A 381 -1.80 -20.25 24.84
N SER A 382 -1.02 -21.17 25.44
CA SER A 382 -0.12 -20.84 26.54
C SER A 382 0.84 -19.73 26.12
N PRO A 383 1.11 -18.70 26.94
CA PRO A 383 0.75 -18.55 28.36
C PRO A 383 -0.58 -17.81 28.64
N TYR A 384 -1.37 -17.52 27.62
CA TYR A 384 -2.49 -16.58 27.70
C TYR A 384 -3.75 -17.20 28.31
N THR A 385 -4.60 -16.34 28.88
CA THR A 385 -5.88 -16.74 29.46
C THR A 385 -7.04 -15.98 28.84
N CYS A 386 -8.22 -16.60 28.78
CA CYS A 386 -9.39 -15.96 28.21
C CYS A 386 -9.96 -14.92 29.18
N VAL A 387 -9.79 -13.64 28.88
CA VAL A 387 -10.25 -12.51 29.70
C VAL A 387 -11.52 -11.91 29.09
N ALA A 388 -12.56 -11.75 29.92
CA ALA A 388 -13.83 -11.16 29.50
C ALA A 388 -13.73 -9.62 29.49
N ASN A 389 -13.83 -9.03 28.31
CA ASN A 389 -13.82 -7.56 28.12
C ASN A 389 -15.24 -6.99 27.94
N GLY A 390 -16.25 -7.84 27.78
CA GLY A 390 -17.65 -7.47 27.80
C GLY A 390 -18.58 -8.67 27.60
N VAL A 391 -19.89 -8.42 27.64
CA VAL A 391 -20.93 -9.47 27.48
C VAL A 391 -20.79 -10.21 26.14
N TRP A 392 -20.36 -9.49 25.10
CA TRP A 392 -20.26 -9.99 23.73
C TRP A 392 -18.84 -10.40 23.33
N TRP A 393 -17.83 -10.17 24.18
CA TRP A 393 -16.43 -10.34 23.80
C TRP A 393 -15.53 -10.75 24.98
N SER A 394 -14.76 -11.81 24.76
CA SER A 394 -13.63 -12.21 25.60
C SER A 394 -12.45 -12.50 24.68
N GLN A 395 -11.24 -12.16 25.08
CA GLN A 395 -10.03 -12.37 24.28
C GLN A 395 -8.89 -12.96 25.10
N CYS A 396 -7.91 -13.56 24.44
CA CYS A 396 -6.73 -14.10 25.10
C CYS A 396 -5.76 -12.99 25.49
N GLU A 397 -5.40 -12.88 26.77
CA GLU A 397 -4.45 -11.87 27.27
C GLU A 397 -3.26 -12.52 27.99
#